data_AF-A0A7W9J9G5-F1
#
_entry.id   AF-A0A7W9J9G5-F1
#
_cell.length_a   1.000
_cell.length_b   1.000
_cell.length_c   1.000
_cell.angle_alpha   90.00
_cell.angle_beta   90.00
_cell.angle_gamma   90.00
#
_symmetry.space_group_name_H-M   'P 1'
#
loop_
_entity.id
_entity.type
_entity.pdbx_description
1 polymer ?
#
loop_
_entity_poly.entity_id
_entity_poly.type
_entity_poly.pdbx_seq_one_letter_code
_entity_poly.pdbx_strand_id
1 'polypeptide(L)'
;MESDAQEQLRLIERAEAAPYVDYPKTPWWYPVVIGLWAAAMIGTFVWWRENAPLFTSVLVGLLLLEAAFITWMQRRHGAMPMPGRGRPPAEIGGIWRRYFAGLAVIAVAVGLVWWLVGVPAAAGTAFVLVTGGLVVYERAYAVAAAAKVKERLA
;
A
#
# COMPACT_ATOMS: atom_id res chain seq x y z
N MET A 1 11.30 -0.35 -42.04
CA MET A 1 12.22 -0.31 -40.89
C MET A 1 11.72 0.60 -39.77
N GLU A 2 11.27 1.83 -40.04
CA GLU A 2 10.66 2.70 -38.99
C GLU A 2 9.37 2.13 -38.38
N SER A 3 8.53 1.46 -39.18
CA SER A 3 7.31 0.77 -38.70
C SER A 3 7.60 -0.31 -37.66
N ASP A 4 8.64 -1.11 -37.87
CA ASP A 4 9.03 -2.22 -36.99
C ASP A 4 9.56 -1.72 -35.64
N ALA A 5 10.33 -0.62 -35.66
CA ALA A 5 10.83 0.02 -34.45
C ALA A 5 9.70 0.61 -33.61
N GLN A 6 8.69 1.22 -34.24
CA GLN A 6 7.51 1.73 -33.54
C GLN A 6 6.64 0.61 -32.97
N GLU A 7 6.52 -0.52 -33.67
CA GLU A 7 5.82 -1.70 -33.16
C GLU A 7 6.54 -2.34 -31.98
N GLN A 8 7.87 -2.44 -32.03
CA GLN A 8 8.68 -2.92 -30.91
C GLN A 8 8.60 -1.99 -29.70
N LEU A 9 8.61 -0.66 -29.90
CA LEU A 9 8.41 0.30 -28.82
C LEU A 9 7.03 0.17 -28.17
N ARG A 10 5.96 0.01 -28.96
CA ARG A 10 4.61 -0.23 -28.43
C ARG A 10 4.48 -1.54 -27.67
N LEU A 11 5.19 -2.59 -28.10
CA LEU A 11 5.24 -3.88 -27.39
C LEU A 11 5.97 -3.75 -26.06
N ILE A 12 7.09 -3.01 -26.02
CA ILE A 12 7.83 -2.70 -24.80
C ILE A 12 6.97 -1.86 -23.84
N GLU A 13 6.32 -0.80 -24.32
CA GLU A 13 5.41 0.02 -23.50
C GLU A 13 4.23 -0.80 -22.94
N ARG A 14 3.65 -1.69 -23.74
CA ARG A 14 2.60 -2.63 -23.26
C ARG A 14 3.14 -3.59 -22.21
N ALA A 15 4.35 -4.11 -22.39
CA ALA A 15 4.98 -5.02 -21.44
C ALA A 15 5.34 -4.31 -20.12
N GLU A 16 5.76 -3.04 -20.18
CA GLU A 16 6.03 -2.20 -19.02
C GLU A 16 4.75 -1.79 -18.27
N ALA A 17 3.64 -1.62 -18.99
CA ALA A 17 2.34 -1.30 -18.41
C ALA A 17 1.60 -2.53 -17.86
N ALA A 18 1.89 -3.74 -18.37
CA ALA A 18 1.18 -4.97 -18.01
C ALA A 18 1.11 -5.25 -16.49
N PRO A 19 2.17 -5.05 -15.68
CA PRO A 19 2.12 -5.24 -14.22
C PRO A 19 1.18 -4.27 -13.50
N TYR A 20 0.88 -3.12 -14.10
CA TYR A 20 -0.01 -2.10 -13.54
C TYR A 20 -1.48 -2.30 -13.96
N VAL A 21 -1.71 -2.94 -15.10
CA VAL A 21 -3.05 -3.16 -15.68
C VAL A 21 -3.63 -4.52 -15.25
N ASP A 22 -2.81 -5.57 -15.23
CA ASP A 22 -3.21 -6.93 -14.84
C ASP A 22 -2.88 -7.22 -13.36
N TYR A 23 -3.15 -6.24 -12.49
CA TYR A 23 -3.00 -6.46 -11.05
C TYR A 23 -4.20 -7.25 -10.52
N PRO A 24 -4.00 -8.46 -9.95
CA PRO A 24 -5.10 -9.25 -9.42
C PRO A 24 -5.79 -8.51 -8.28
N LYS A 25 -7.11 -8.66 -8.19
CA LYS A 25 -7.92 -8.02 -7.14
C LYS A 25 -7.37 -8.40 -5.76
N THR A 26 -7.11 -7.38 -4.94
CA THR A 26 -6.72 -7.61 -3.54
C THR A 26 -7.85 -8.34 -2.81
N PRO A 27 -7.54 -9.33 -1.95
CA PRO A 27 -8.55 -10.02 -1.15
C PRO A 27 -9.28 -9.05 -0.21
N TRP A 28 -10.57 -9.25 0.00
CA TRP A 28 -11.40 -8.36 0.84
C TRP A 28 -10.93 -8.23 2.30
N TRP A 29 -10.21 -9.23 2.82
CA TRP A 29 -9.66 -9.22 4.18
C TRP A 29 -8.39 -8.37 4.31
N TYR A 30 -7.74 -8.05 3.19
CA TYR A 30 -6.44 -7.37 3.17
C TYR A 30 -6.48 -6.01 3.89
N PRO A 31 -7.42 -5.09 3.61
CA PRO A 31 -7.49 -3.81 4.29
C PRO A 31 -7.68 -3.92 5.82
N VAL A 32 -8.41 -4.94 6.27
CA VAL A 32 -8.67 -5.18 7.70
C VAL A 32 -7.41 -5.69 8.38
N VAL A 33 -6.72 -6.67 7.77
CA VAL A 33 -5.47 -7.22 8.32
C VAL A 33 -4.37 -6.16 8.40
N ILE A 34 -4.21 -5.33 7.36
CA ILE A 34 -3.22 -4.25 7.39
C ILE A 34 -3.56 -3.18 8.43
N GLY A 35 -4.85 -2.83 8.59
CA GLY A 35 -5.28 -1.94 9.65
C GLY A 35 -4.99 -2.50 11.04
N LEU A 36 -5.26 -3.79 11.27
CA LEU A 36 -4.95 -4.47 12.54
C LEU A 36 -3.44 -4.47 12.81
N TRP A 37 -2.63 -4.75 11.78
CA TRP A 37 -1.18 -4.70 11.89
C TRP A 37 -0.68 -3.29 12.25
N ALA A 38 -1.19 -2.24 11.61
CA ALA A 38 -0.83 -0.86 11.91
C ALA A 38 -1.23 -0.46 13.35
N ALA A 39 -2.42 -0.87 13.79
CA ALA A 39 -2.88 -0.65 15.15
C ALA A 39 -2.03 -1.42 16.17
N ALA A 40 -1.64 -2.65 15.86
CA ALA A 40 -0.75 -3.44 16.71
C ALA A 40 0.64 -2.81 16.84
N MET A 41 1.21 -2.30 15.74
CA MET A 41 2.48 -1.56 15.74
C MET A 41 2.44 -0.38 16.71
N ILE A 42 1.38 0.44 16.65
CA ILE A 42 1.19 1.56 17.59
C ILE A 42 0.93 1.05 19.01
N GLY A 43 0.10 0.02 19.15
CA GLY A 43 -0.25 -0.60 20.43
C GLY A 43 0.97 -1.10 21.21
N THR A 44 2.05 -1.49 20.53
CA THR A 44 3.30 -1.88 21.21
C THR A 44 3.81 -0.80 22.16
N PHE A 45 3.61 0.48 21.84
CA PHE A 45 4.11 1.59 22.64
C PHE A 45 3.44 1.75 24.01
N VAL A 46 2.37 1.00 24.29
CA VAL A 46 1.83 0.87 25.66
C VAL A 46 2.91 0.34 26.62
N TRP A 47 3.77 -0.59 26.15
CA TRP A 47 4.81 -1.20 26.97
C TRP A 47 6.16 -0.47 26.92
N TRP A 48 6.30 0.61 26.13
CA TRP A 48 7.60 1.27 25.88
C TRP A 48 8.33 1.67 27.18
N ARG A 49 7.60 2.20 28.16
CA ARG A 49 8.20 2.66 29.44
C ARG A 49 8.19 1.61 30.55
N GLU A 50 7.30 0.62 30.46
CA GLU A 50 7.02 -0.31 31.55
C GLU A 50 7.66 -1.68 31.36
N ASN A 51 7.77 -2.14 30.11
CA ASN A 51 8.29 -3.46 29.77
C ASN A 51 9.00 -3.44 28.42
N ALA A 52 10.22 -2.90 28.41
CA ALA A 52 11.05 -2.79 27.22
C ALA A 52 11.32 -4.14 26.51
N PRO A 53 11.52 -5.28 27.23
CA PRO A 53 11.63 -6.59 26.58
C PRO A 53 10.37 -6.98 25.81
N LEU A 54 9.18 -6.78 26.40
CA LEU A 54 7.91 -7.09 25.74
C LEU A 54 7.67 -6.18 24.54
N PHE A 55 7.87 -4.86 24.71
CA PHE A 55 7.80 -3.89 23.62
C PHE A 55 8.68 -4.31 22.43
N THR A 56 9.95 -4.57 22.69
CA THR A 56 10.93 -4.90 21.64
C THR A 56 10.59 -6.23 20.97
N SER A 57 10.22 -7.25 21.75
CA SER A 57 9.90 -8.58 21.22
C SER A 57 8.66 -8.56 20.33
N VAL A 58 7.60 -7.86 20.75
CA VAL A 58 6.38 -7.73 19.95
C VAL A 58 6.64 -6.91 18.69
N LEU A 59 7.38 -5.80 18.81
CA LEU A 59 7.72 -4.96 17.65
C LEU A 59 8.54 -5.74 16.61
N VAL A 60 9.58 -6.46 17.04
CA VAL A 60 10.39 -7.31 16.16
C VAL A 60 9.52 -8.40 15.52
N GLY A 61 8.63 -9.03 16.28
CA GLY A 61 7.67 -10.01 15.75
C GLY A 61 6.77 -9.45 14.66
N LEU A 62 6.23 -8.24 14.84
CA LEU A 62 5.38 -7.56 13.85
C LEU A 62 6.15 -7.15 12.59
N LEU A 63 7.41 -6.71 12.73
CA LEU A 63 8.28 -6.40 11.59
C LEU A 63 8.65 -7.65 10.79
N LEU A 64 8.94 -8.77 11.48
CA LEU A 64 9.20 -10.04 10.82
C LEU A 64 7.95 -10.57 10.11
N LEU A 65 6.77 -10.40 10.70
CA LEU A 65 5.50 -10.75 10.09
C LEU A 65 5.26 -9.93 8.81
N GLU A 66 5.53 -8.63 8.83
CA GLU A 66 5.46 -7.78 7.64
C GLU A 66 6.45 -8.23 6.55
N ALA A 67 7.71 -8.49 6.91
CA ALA A 67 8.72 -8.96 5.96
C ALA A 67 8.34 -10.31 5.34
N ALA A 68 7.82 -11.25 6.13
CA ALA A 68 7.32 -12.53 5.66
C ALA A 68 6.12 -12.36 4.72
N PHE A 69 5.20 -11.46 5.07
CA PHE A 69 4.02 -11.14 4.28
C PHE A 69 4.39 -10.51 2.92
N ILE A 70 5.29 -9.53 2.91
CA ILE A 70 5.81 -8.91 1.68
C ILE A 70 6.49 -9.97 0.80
N THR A 71 7.33 -10.82 1.39
CA THR A 71 8.03 -11.89 0.66
C THR A 71 7.03 -12.89 0.04
N TRP A 72 6.02 -13.30 0.81
CA TRP A 72 4.97 -14.19 0.32
C TRP A 72 4.16 -13.53 -0.80
N MET A 73 3.80 -12.26 -0.66
CA MET A 73 3.04 -11.52 -1.66
C MET A 73 3.86 -11.34 -2.95
N GLN A 74 5.17 -11.05 -2.85
CA GLN A 74 6.08 -10.98 -4.00
C GLN A 74 6.16 -12.32 -4.72
N ARG A 75 6.26 -13.43 -3.99
CA ARG A 75 6.27 -14.78 -4.58
C ARG A 75 4.96 -15.10 -5.28
N ARG A 76 3.81 -14.64 -4.74
CA ARG A 76 2.48 -14.91 -5.28
C ARG A 76 2.14 -14.04 -6.50
N HIS A 77 2.57 -12.78 -6.52
CA HIS A 77 2.18 -11.79 -7.52
C HIS A 77 3.30 -11.43 -8.51
N GLY A 78 4.50 -12.00 -8.37
CA GLY A 78 5.64 -11.73 -9.24
C GLY A 78 6.28 -10.37 -8.97
N ALA A 79 6.76 -9.70 -10.02
CA ALA A 79 7.32 -8.36 -9.91
C ALA A 79 6.22 -7.36 -9.53
N MET A 80 6.12 -7.06 -8.23
CA MET A 80 5.29 -5.95 -7.77
C MET A 80 5.74 -4.65 -8.46
N PRO A 81 4.80 -3.73 -8.75
CA PRO A 81 5.13 -2.35 -9.05
C PRO A 81 5.77 -1.71 -7.81
N MET A 82 7.07 -1.97 -7.61
CA MET A 82 7.84 -1.40 -6.51
C MET A 82 8.21 0.04 -6.85
N PRO A 83 8.01 1.00 -5.94
CA PRO A 83 8.59 2.32 -6.10
C PRO A 83 10.12 2.18 -6.19
N GLY A 84 10.69 2.58 -7.34
CA GLY A 84 12.14 2.58 -7.57
C GLY A 84 12.68 1.53 -8.55
N ARG A 85 11.86 0.56 -9.02
CA ARG A 85 12.21 -0.31 -10.16
C ARG A 85 11.38 0.09 -11.37
N GLY A 86 11.93 1.00 -12.17
CA GLY A 86 11.27 1.57 -13.35
C GLY A 86 10.55 2.89 -13.05
N ARG A 87 10.37 3.72 -14.08
CA ARG A 87 9.55 4.94 -13.99
C ARG A 87 8.09 4.51 -14.13
N PRO A 88 7.23 4.70 -13.11
CA PRO A 88 5.81 4.49 -13.31
C PRO A 88 5.32 5.42 -14.43
N PRO A 89 4.43 4.97 -15.33
CA PRO A 89 3.84 5.82 -16.37
C PRO A 89 3.28 7.10 -15.75
N ALA A 90 3.45 8.25 -16.41
CA ALA A 90 3.10 9.57 -15.86
C ALA A 90 1.66 9.66 -15.33
N GLU A 91 0.76 8.87 -15.90
CA GLU A 91 -0.64 8.71 -15.52
C GLU A 91 -0.85 8.14 -14.11
N ILE A 92 0.07 7.30 -13.60
CA ILE A 92 -0.02 6.68 -12.26
C ILE A 92 0.62 7.58 -11.20
N GLY A 93 1.57 8.45 -11.58
CA GLY A 93 2.25 9.36 -10.64
C GLY A 93 1.32 10.30 -9.87
N GLY A 94 0.17 10.68 -10.45
CA GLY A 94 -0.88 11.43 -9.77
C GLY A 94 -1.54 10.67 -8.61
N ILE A 95 -1.81 9.38 -8.81
CA ILE A 95 -2.39 8.50 -7.80
C ILE A 95 -1.38 8.28 -6.67
N TRP A 96 -0.10 8.06 -7.00
CA TRP A 96 0.98 7.93 -6.01
C TRP A 96 1.15 9.17 -5.13
N ARG A 97 1.14 10.38 -5.71
CA ARG A 97 1.22 11.62 -4.92
C ARG A 97 0.03 11.75 -3.95
N ARG A 98 -1.19 11.44 -4.39
CA ARG A 98 -2.37 11.43 -3.51
C ARG A 98 -2.26 10.37 -2.42
N TYR A 99 -1.72 9.20 -2.75
CA TYR A 99 -1.47 8.13 -1.78
C TYR A 99 -0.46 8.57 -0.70
N PHE A 100 0.69 9.12 -1.09
CA PHE A 100 1.68 9.63 -0.13
C PHE A 100 1.17 10.81 0.70
N ALA A 101 0.43 11.74 0.08
CA ALA A 101 -0.22 12.82 0.81
C ALA A 101 -1.25 12.27 1.81
N GLY A 102 -2.03 11.26 1.43
CA GLY A 102 -2.95 10.56 2.32
C GLY A 102 -2.24 9.90 3.50
N LEU A 103 -1.12 9.22 3.26
CA LEU A 103 -0.29 8.64 4.32
C LEU A 103 0.20 9.70 5.30
N ALA A 104 0.66 10.85 4.82
CA ALA A 104 1.09 11.96 5.68
C ALA A 104 -0.07 12.48 6.54
N VAL A 105 -1.27 12.65 5.95
CA VAL A 105 -2.46 13.09 6.68
C VAL A 105 -2.85 12.07 7.77
N ILE A 106 -2.82 10.77 7.45
CA ILE A 106 -3.11 9.71 8.43
C ILE A 106 -2.08 9.74 9.56
N ALA A 107 -0.78 9.85 9.24
CA ALA A 107 0.28 9.91 10.24
C ALA A 107 0.13 11.11 11.18
N VAL A 108 -0.20 12.29 10.65
CA VAL A 108 -0.48 13.49 11.46
C VAL A 108 -1.71 13.28 12.33
N ALA A 109 -2.81 12.75 11.78
CA ALA A 109 -4.03 12.51 12.55
C ALA A 109 -3.80 11.52 13.70
N VAL A 110 -3.12 10.40 13.44
CA VAL A 110 -2.77 9.39 14.45
C VAL A 110 -1.82 9.98 15.50
N GLY A 111 -0.82 10.77 15.09
CA GLY A 111 0.10 11.44 16.01
C GLY A 111 -0.61 12.46 16.91
N LEU A 112 -1.58 13.20 16.36
CA LEU A 112 -2.41 14.13 17.15
C LEU A 112 -3.29 13.38 18.16
N VAL A 113 -3.94 12.28 17.75
CA VAL A 113 -4.74 11.46 18.69
C VAL A 113 -3.86 10.87 19.78
N TRP A 114 -2.67 10.39 19.43
CA TRP A 114 -1.71 9.92 20.43
C TRP A 114 -1.39 11.03 21.42
N TRP A 115 -1.01 12.20 20.93
CA TRP A 115 -0.61 13.32 21.78
C TRP A 115 -1.72 13.76 22.74
N LEU A 116 -2.97 13.79 22.27
CA LEU A 116 -4.10 14.31 23.03
C LEU A 116 -4.81 13.28 23.91
N VAL A 117 -4.86 12.02 23.49
CA VAL A 117 -5.71 10.98 24.12
C VAL A 117 -4.90 9.76 24.56
N GLY A 118 -3.74 9.50 23.92
CA GLY A 118 -2.83 8.42 24.27
C GLY A 118 -2.83 7.26 23.28
N VAL A 119 -1.96 6.27 23.57
CA VAL A 119 -1.64 5.16 22.67
C VAL A 119 -2.85 4.30 22.28
N PRO A 120 -3.76 3.90 23.20
CA PRO A 120 -4.88 3.05 22.82
C PRO A 120 -5.83 3.72 21.82
N ALA A 121 -6.10 5.01 22.01
CA ALA A 121 -6.92 5.79 21.08
C ALA A 121 -6.22 5.93 19.71
N ALA A 122 -4.91 6.21 19.70
CA ALA A 122 -4.13 6.31 18.48
C ALA A 122 -4.12 4.99 17.68
N ALA A 123 -3.99 3.84 18.36
CA ALA A 123 -4.07 2.53 17.74
C ALA A 123 -5.45 2.28 17.09
N GLY A 124 -6.53 2.62 17.80
CA GLY A 124 -7.89 2.53 17.26
C GLY A 124 -8.11 3.45 16.05
N THR A 125 -7.60 4.69 16.11
CA THR A 125 -7.66 5.62 14.98
C THR A 125 -6.87 5.10 13.78
N ALA A 126 -5.67 4.56 14.00
CA ALA A 126 -4.87 3.98 12.93
C ALA A 126 -5.56 2.79 12.27
N PHE A 127 -6.19 1.89 13.05
CA PHE A 127 -7.00 0.81 12.51
C PHE A 127 -8.04 1.34 11.52
N VAL A 128 -8.86 2.29 11.95
CA VAL A 128 -9.96 2.84 11.14
C VAL A 128 -9.44 3.57 9.90
N LEU A 129 -8.44 4.44 10.06
CA LEU A 129 -7.92 5.26 8.96
C LEU A 129 -7.16 4.42 7.93
N VAL A 130 -6.37 3.44 8.36
CA VAL A 130 -5.61 2.57 7.45
C VAL A 130 -6.56 1.63 6.71
N THR A 131 -7.48 0.96 7.41
CA THR A 131 -8.47 0.09 6.76
C THR A 131 -9.37 0.87 5.81
N GLY A 132 -9.95 1.99 6.27
CA GLY A 132 -10.81 2.83 5.43
C GLY A 132 -10.06 3.44 4.24
N GLY A 133 -8.83 3.93 4.46
CA GLY A 133 -7.97 4.47 3.42
C GLY A 133 -7.62 3.46 2.34
N LEU A 134 -7.30 2.22 2.73
CA LEU A 134 -7.06 1.12 1.79
C LEU A 134 -8.31 0.76 0.98
N VAL A 135 -9.48 0.66 1.63
CA VAL A 135 -10.74 0.38 0.91
C VAL A 135 -11.05 1.47 -0.12
N VAL A 136 -10.86 2.75 0.24
CA VAL A 136 -11.07 3.88 -0.68
C VAL A 136 -10.06 3.86 -1.82
N TYR A 137 -8.79 3.59 -1.50
CA TYR A 137 -7.71 3.50 -2.49
C TYR A 137 -7.97 2.38 -3.50
N GLU A 138 -8.32 1.17 -3.04
CA GLU A 138 -8.61 0.03 -3.91
C GLU A 138 -9.81 0.28 -4.82
N ARG A 139 -10.87 0.93 -4.31
CA ARG A 139 -12.02 1.31 -5.12
C ARG A 139 -11.63 2.34 -6.19
N ALA A 140 -10.86 3.36 -5.83
CA ALA A 140 -10.39 4.37 -6.78
C ALA A 140 -9.49 3.74 -7.85
N TYR A 141 -8.62 2.80 -7.45
CA TYR A 141 -7.75 2.07 -8.36
C TYR A 141 -8.56 1.18 -9.31
N ALA A 142 -9.55 0.44 -8.81
CA ALA A 142 -10.41 -0.41 -9.63
C ALA A 142 -11.20 0.39 -10.67
N VAL A 143 -11.70 1.58 -10.32
CA VAL A 143 -12.38 2.48 -11.25
C VAL A 143 -11.42 3.01 -12.33
N ALA A 144 -10.21 3.41 -11.95
CA ALA A 144 -9.19 3.86 -12.90
C ALA A 144 -8.72 2.75 -13.84
N ALA A 145 -8.53 1.54 -13.32
CA ALA A 145 -8.17 0.37 -14.12
C ALA A 145 -9.28 0.00 -15.11
N ALA A 146 -10.55 0.03 -14.69
CA ALA A 146 -11.69 -0.21 -15.56
C ALA A 146 -11.80 0.83 -16.69
N ALA A 147 -11.52 2.10 -16.40
CA ALA A 147 -11.49 3.16 -17.41
C ALA A 147 -10.40 2.91 -18.47
N LYS A 148 -9.19 2.53 -18.05
CA LYS A 148 -8.08 2.20 -18.97
C LYS A 148 -8.34 0.96 -19.82
N VAL A 149 -8.97 -0.07 -19.27
CA VAL A 149 -9.39 -1.26 -20.04
C VAL A 149 -10.39 -0.87 -21.13
N LYS A 150 -11.32 0.03 -20.81
CA LYS A 150 -12.31 0.54 -21.77
C LYS A 150 -11.66 1.37 -22.88
N GLU A 151 -10.66 2.18 -22.57
CA GLU A 151 -9.87 2.92 -23.58
C GLU A 151 -9.03 2.00 -24.47
N ARG A 152 -8.56 0.85 -23.97
CA ARG A 152 -7.79 -0.13 -24.75
C ARG A 152 -8.64 -0.98 -25.70
N LEU A 153 -9.92 -1.17 -25.36
CA LEU A 153 -10.87 -1.97 -26.15
C LEU A 153 -11.69 -1.14 -27.17
N ALA A 154 -11.52 0.19 -27.15
CA ALA A 154 -12.06 1.11 -28.15
C ALA A 154 -11.03 1.36 -29.26
#